data_AF-A0A928KB56-F1
#
_entry.id   AF-A0A928KB56-F1
#
_cell.length_a   1.000
_cell.length_b   1.000
_cell.length_c   1.000
_cell.angle_alpha   90.00
_cell.angle_beta   90.00
_cell.angle_gamma   90.00
#
_symmetry.space_group_name_H-M   'P 1'
#
loop_
_entity.id
_entity.type
_entity.pdbx_description
1 polymer ?
#
loop_
_entity_poly.entity_id
_entity_poly.type
_entity_poly.pdbx_seq_one_letter_code
_entity_poly.pdbx_strand_id
1 'polypeptide(L)'
;MDRVGGMLSLAFPAGPALERLAAQSTGTYRVRPTLRGSDCHLSGVENQCRDRLQRGDPPAEIARFCMEHVKAAVDGMTQSLLTTYGDLPLVYAGGVMSNAMLREYFGQRYGGRFAPPSYSADNAVGIAYLCRLAQEG
;
A
#
# COMPACT_ATOMS: atom_id res chain seq x y z
N MET A 1 -4.06 -0.26 7.06
CA MET A 1 -3.47 -1.60 7.23
C MET A 1 -3.32 -1.97 8.69
N ASP A 2 -2.71 -1.12 9.54
CA ASP A 2 -2.53 -1.45 10.97
C ASP A 2 -3.84 -1.73 11.71
N ARG A 3 -4.91 -0.98 11.43
CA ARG A 3 -6.24 -1.27 11.98
C ARG A 3 -6.74 -2.67 11.61
N VAL A 4 -6.52 -3.11 10.37
CA VAL A 4 -6.87 -4.47 9.94
C VAL A 4 -5.97 -5.49 10.60
N GLY A 5 -4.67 -5.21 10.72
CA GLY A 5 -3.75 -6.06 11.47
C GLY A 5 -4.18 -6.25 12.92
N GLY A 6 -4.55 -5.18 13.62
CA GLY A 6 -5.07 -5.25 14.99
C GLY A 6 -6.36 -6.06 15.10
N MET A 7 -7.29 -5.93 14.14
CA MET A 7 -8.50 -6.77 14.08
C MET A 7 -8.18 -8.27 13.94
N LEU A 8 -7.08 -8.60 13.25
CA LEU A 8 -6.59 -9.96 13.06
C LEU A 8 -5.56 -10.39 14.13
N SER A 9 -5.44 -9.63 15.22
CA SER A 9 -4.50 -9.89 16.32
C SER A 9 -3.03 -9.95 15.92
N LEU A 10 -2.64 -9.21 14.89
CA LEU A 10 -1.24 -9.07 14.47
C LEU A 10 -0.52 -7.97 15.28
N ALA A 11 0.79 -8.17 15.50
CA ALA A 11 1.62 -7.19 16.18
C ALA A 11 1.81 -5.91 15.34
N PHE A 12 1.94 -4.76 16.02
CA PHE A 12 2.26 -3.49 15.40
C PHE A 12 3.79 -3.33 15.22
N PRO A 13 4.29 -2.75 14.10
CA PRO A 13 3.54 -2.36 12.90
C PRO A 13 3.09 -3.60 12.10
N ALA A 14 1.84 -3.59 11.64
CA ALA A 14 1.22 -4.81 11.15
C ALA A 14 1.55 -5.12 9.69
N GLY A 15 2.11 -4.18 8.93
CA GLY A 15 2.37 -4.32 7.49
C GLY A 15 3.04 -5.65 7.09
N PRO A 16 4.24 -5.97 7.63
CA PRO A 16 4.93 -7.21 7.28
C PRO A 16 4.20 -8.48 7.70
N ALA A 17 3.53 -8.47 8.86
CA ALA A 17 2.75 -9.62 9.32
C ALA A 17 1.49 -9.82 8.45
N LEU A 18 0.82 -8.73 8.09
CA LEU A 18 -0.37 -8.73 7.24
C LEU A 18 -0.02 -9.20 5.81
N GLU A 19 1.15 -8.81 5.29
CA GLU A 19 1.67 -9.29 4.02
C GLU A 19 1.89 -10.82 4.03
N ARG A 20 2.58 -11.35 5.04
CA ARG A 20 2.81 -12.80 5.18
C ARG A 20 1.51 -13.57 5.33
N LEU A 21 0.52 -13.00 6.02
CA LEU A 21 -0.79 -13.60 6.18
C LEU A 21 -1.59 -13.58 4.86
N ALA A 22 -1.55 -12.46 4.12
CA ALA A 22 -2.18 -12.33 2.82
C ALA A 22 -1.61 -13.29 1.76
N ALA A 23 -0.33 -13.67 1.86
CA ALA A 23 0.31 -14.62 0.96
C ALA A 23 -0.22 -16.07 1.10
N GLN A 24 -0.89 -16.39 2.21
CA GLN A 24 -1.47 -17.71 2.46
C GLN A 24 -2.89 -17.86 1.89
N SER A 25 -3.49 -16.76 1.42
CA SER A 25 -4.81 -16.74 0.81
C SER A 25 -4.79 -17.41 -0.57
N THR A 26 -5.87 -18.13 -0.88
CA THR A 26 -6.12 -18.69 -2.22
C THR A 26 -7.18 -17.89 -3.00
N GLY A 27 -7.85 -16.94 -2.34
CA GLY A 27 -8.87 -16.11 -2.94
C GLY A 27 -8.34 -15.13 -3.98
N THR A 28 -9.12 -14.91 -5.04
CA THR A 28 -8.87 -13.84 -6.02
C THR A 28 -9.89 -12.74 -5.83
N TYR A 29 -9.42 -11.52 -5.57
CA TYR A 29 -10.27 -10.36 -5.33
C TYR A 29 -10.16 -9.37 -6.46
N ARG A 30 -11.27 -9.11 -7.16
CA ARG A 30 -11.37 -8.00 -8.11
C ARG A 30 -11.95 -6.80 -7.39
N VAL A 31 -11.07 -5.92 -6.94
CA VAL A 31 -11.44 -4.70 -6.24
C VAL A 31 -11.55 -3.55 -7.22
N ARG A 32 -12.65 -2.79 -7.14
CA ARG A 32 -12.75 -1.48 -7.80
C ARG A 32 -12.40 -0.39 -6.77
N PRO A 33 -11.38 0.44 -7.03
CA PRO A 33 -11.04 1.51 -6.10
C PRO A 33 -12.12 2.59 -6.11
N THR A 34 -12.42 3.15 -4.95
CA THR A 34 -13.25 4.35 -4.83
C THR A 34 -12.35 5.56 -4.91
N LEU A 35 -12.43 6.29 -6.03
CA LEU A 35 -11.63 7.49 -6.29
C LEU A 35 -12.54 8.72 -6.47
N ARG A 36 -12.02 9.88 -6.08
CA ARG A 36 -12.54 11.20 -6.45
C ARG A 36 -11.41 11.95 -7.16
N GLY A 37 -11.43 11.95 -8.49
CA GLY A 37 -10.26 12.37 -9.27
C GLY A 37 -9.08 11.45 -8.99
N SER A 38 -7.95 12.02 -8.57
CA SER A 38 -6.73 11.27 -8.19
C SER A 38 -6.68 10.92 -6.70
N ASP A 39 -7.69 11.26 -5.91
CA ASP A 39 -7.72 10.97 -4.47
C ASP A 39 -8.46 9.66 -4.18
N CYS A 40 -7.86 8.78 -3.38
CA CYS A 40 -8.48 7.52 -2.97
C CYS A 40 -9.20 7.60 -1.63
N HIS A 41 -10.25 6.79 -1.47
CA HIS A 41 -10.98 6.63 -0.21
C HIS A 41 -10.89 5.19 0.28
N LEU A 42 -10.21 4.98 1.42
CA LEU A 42 -9.98 3.66 2.02
C LEU A 42 -10.79 3.40 3.30
N SER A 43 -11.58 4.37 3.77
CA SER A 43 -12.35 4.24 5.03
C SER A 43 -13.34 3.07 5.01
N GLY A 44 -13.97 2.81 3.86
CA GLY A 44 -14.89 1.68 3.70
C GLY A 44 -14.21 0.30 3.75
N VAL A 45 -12.89 0.23 3.55
CA VAL A 45 -12.16 -1.05 3.51
C VAL A 45 -12.06 -1.67 4.90
N GLU A 46 -11.83 -0.85 5.92
CA GLU A 46 -11.77 -1.33 7.31
C GLU A 46 -13.09 -1.97 7.73
N ASN A 47 -14.22 -1.30 7.46
CA ASN A 47 -15.54 -1.83 7.77
C ASN A 47 -15.82 -3.13 7.03
N GLN A 48 -15.47 -3.21 5.73
CA GLN A 48 -15.63 -4.45 4.96
C GLN A 48 -14.75 -5.60 5.47
N CYS A 49 -13.55 -5.31 5.99
CA CYS A 49 -12.70 -6.31 6.64
C CYS A 49 -13.31 -6.78 7.97
N ARG A 50 -13.89 -5.86 8.73
CA ARG A 50 -14.60 -6.16 9.99
C ARG A 50 -15.83 -7.04 9.76
N ASP A 51 -16.62 -6.72 8.74
CA ASP A 51 -17.80 -7.52 8.38
C ASP A 51 -17.41 -8.94 7.97
N ARG A 52 -16.31 -9.11 7.23
CA ARG A 52 -15.77 -10.43 6.86
C ARG A 52 -15.31 -11.22 8.07
N LEU A 53 -14.61 -10.56 8.99
CA LEU A 53 -14.21 -11.18 10.25
C LEU A 53 -15.43 -11.67 11.04
N GLN A 54 -16.50 -10.86 11.11
CA GLN A 54 -17.75 -11.23 11.79
C GLN A 54 -18.49 -12.38 11.09
N ARG A 55 -18.37 -12.52 9.77
CA ARG A 55 -18.92 -13.64 9.00
C ARG A 55 -18.12 -14.94 9.14
N GLY A 56 -16.94 -14.88 9.76
CA GLY A 56 -16.06 -16.03 9.95
C GLY A 56 -15.11 -16.30 8.78
N ASP A 57 -14.88 -15.32 7.90
CA ASP A 57 -13.91 -15.48 6.82
C ASP A 57 -12.50 -15.74 7.39
N PRO A 58 -11.67 -16.59 6.74
CA PRO A 58 -10.31 -16.86 7.21
C PRO A 58 -9.45 -15.58 7.31
N PRO A 59 -8.60 -15.43 8.34
CA PRO A 59 -7.72 -14.26 8.49
C PRO A 59 -6.83 -13.97 7.27
N ALA A 60 -6.34 -15.02 6.59
CA ALA A 60 -5.57 -14.91 5.36
C ALA A 60 -6.36 -14.24 4.23
N GLU A 61 -7.63 -14.61 4.09
CA GLU A 61 -8.55 -14.05 3.08
C GLU A 61 -8.85 -12.57 3.37
N ILE A 62 -9.05 -12.22 4.64
CA ILE A 62 -9.27 -10.82 5.06
C ILE A 62 -8.02 -9.98 4.83
N ALA A 63 -6.84 -10.50 5.16
CA ALA A 63 -5.57 -9.83 4.93
C ALA A 63 -5.34 -9.61 3.42
N ARG A 64 -5.59 -10.63 2.59
CA ARG A 64 -5.49 -10.51 1.13
C ARG A 64 -6.48 -9.50 0.57
N PHE A 65 -7.72 -9.53 1.03
CA PHE A 65 -8.74 -8.56 0.64
C PHE A 65 -8.30 -7.12 0.95
N CYS A 66 -7.74 -6.86 2.13
CA CYS A 66 -7.21 -5.54 2.50
C CYS A 66 -6.05 -5.11 1.58
N MET A 67 -5.10 -6.01 1.33
CA MET A 67 -3.95 -5.73 0.44
C MET A 67 -4.39 -5.43 -1.00
N GLU A 68 -5.35 -6.18 -1.53
CA GLU A 68 -5.89 -5.97 -2.87
C GLU A 68 -6.62 -4.61 -3.00
N HIS A 69 -7.26 -4.12 -1.93
CA HIS A 69 -7.84 -2.78 -1.91
C HIS A 69 -6.79 -1.67 -1.94
N VAL A 70 -5.73 -1.82 -1.16
CA VAL A 70 -4.61 -0.87 -1.17
C VAL A 70 -3.95 -0.86 -2.55
N LYS A 71 -3.71 -2.03 -3.14
CA LYS A 71 -3.20 -2.15 -4.51
C LYS A 71 -4.10 -1.44 -5.50
N ALA A 72 -5.40 -1.73 -5.50
CA ALA A 72 -6.35 -1.12 -6.42
C ALA A 72 -6.42 0.41 -6.28
N ALA A 73 -6.36 0.92 -5.04
CA ALA A 73 -6.36 2.36 -4.78
C ALA A 73 -5.12 3.03 -5.39
N VAL A 74 -3.92 2.53 -5.07
CA VAL A 74 -2.65 3.09 -5.60
C VAL A 74 -2.57 2.94 -7.12
N ASP A 75 -3.08 1.84 -7.67
CA ASP A 75 -3.16 1.60 -9.12
C ASP A 75 -4.02 2.63 -9.82
N GLY A 76 -5.23 2.87 -9.30
CA GLY A 76 -6.14 3.85 -9.85
C GLY A 76 -5.63 5.29 -9.70
N MET A 77 -5.00 5.62 -8.57
CA MET A 77 -4.34 6.92 -8.39
C MET A 77 -3.21 7.12 -9.41
N THR A 78 -2.36 6.10 -9.61
CA THR A 78 -1.26 6.14 -10.59
C THR A 78 -1.80 6.39 -12.00
N GLN A 79 -2.83 5.66 -12.42
CA GLN A 79 -3.43 5.82 -13.75
C GLN A 79 -4.02 7.22 -13.95
N SER A 80 -4.73 7.73 -12.94
CA SER A 80 -5.30 9.08 -12.98
C SER A 80 -4.22 10.15 -13.12
N LEU A 81 -3.11 10.00 -12.38
CA LEU A 81 -1.97 10.92 -12.45
C LEU A 81 -1.26 10.85 -13.80
N LEU A 82 -1.00 9.65 -14.34
CA LEU A 82 -0.39 9.51 -15.67
C LEU A 82 -1.29 10.09 -16.78
N THR A 83 -2.61 9.93 -16.66
CA THR A 83 -3.56 10.55 -17.60
C THR A 83 -3.49 12.08 -17.55
N THR A 84 -3.24 12.64 -16.36
CA THR A 84 -3.21 14.10 -16.14
C THR A 84 -1.88 14.73 -16.52
N TYR A 85 -0.76 14.04 -16.24
CA TYR A 85 0.59 14.60 -16.33
C TYR A 85 1.46 13.96 -17.42
N GLY A 86 0.96 12.93 -18.12
CA GLY A 86 1.70 12.16 -19.11
C GLY A 86 2.67 11.14 -18.49
N ASP A 87 3.56 10.61 -19.32
CA ASP A 87 4.46 9.49 -18.97
C ASP A 87 5.70 9.93 -18.17
N LEU A 88 5.49 10.71 -17.10
CA LEU A 88 6.57 11.09 -16.20
C LEU A 88 7.10 9.90 -15.40
N PRO A 89 8.39 9.88 -15.03
CA PRO A 89 8.94 8.83 -14.18
C PRO A 89 8.22 8.75 -12.84
N LEU A 90 7.82 7.53 -12.45
CA LEU A 90 7.13 7.27 -11.19
C LEU A 90 8.10 6.85 -10.11
N VAL A 91 7.95 7.44 -8.92
CA VAL A 91 8.66 7.05 -7.70
C VAL A 91 7.64 6.71 -6.63
N TYR A 92 7.77 5.52 -6.05
CA TYR A 92 6.96 5.05 -4.93
C TYR A 92 7.81 5.00 -3.67
N ALA A 93 7.35 5.66 -2.61
CA ALA A 93 8.00 5.71 -1.30
C ALA A 93 6.95 5.56 -0.19
N GLY A 94 7.40 5.36 1.05
CA GLY A 94 6.54 5.14 2.20
C GLY A 94 6.53 3.67 2.66
N GLY A 95 6.23 3.44 3.95
CA GLY A 95 6.26 2.10 4.55
C GLY A 95 5.36 1.08 3.85
N VAL A 96 4.21 1.50 3.33
CA VAL A 96 3.32 0.61 2.54
C VAL A 96 3.98 0.14 1.25
N MET A 97 4.78 1.00 0.61
CA MET A 97 5.49 0.67 -0.63
C MET A 97 6.74 -0.19 -0.41
N SER A 98 7.06 -0.57 0.84
CA SER A 98 8.06 -1.59 1.13
C SER A 98 7.54 -3.02 0.91
N ASN A 99 6.22 -3.19 0.80
CA ASN A 99 5.55 -4.46 0.55
C ASN A 99 5.97 -5.07 -0.80
N ALA A 100 6.39 -6.33 -0.79
CA ALA A 100 6.94 -6.99 -1.97
C ALA A 100 5.90 -7.19 -3.07
N MET A 101 4.67 -7.58 -2.71
CA MET A 101 3.56 -7.74 -3.66
C MET A 101 3.26 -6.43 -4.40
N LEU A 102 3.18 -5.31 -3.67
CA LEU A 102 2.93 -4.00 -4.28
C LEU A 102 4.12 -3.56 -5.15
N ARG A 103 5.36 -3.69 -4.66
CA ARG A 103 6.57 -3.35 -5.42
C ARG A 103 6.65 -4.10 -6.74
N GLU A 104 6.44 -5.41 -6.70
CA GLU A 104 6.50 -6.25 -7.90
C GLU A 104 5.43 -5.84 -8.91
N TYR A 105 4.17 -5.71 -8.46
CA TYR A 105 3.06 -5.31 -9.32
C TYR A 105 3.30 -3.94 -9.99
N PHE A 106 3.62 -2.91 -9.21
CA PHE A 106 3.81 -1.56 -9.73
C PHE A 106 5.10 -1.41 -10.55
N GLY A 107 6.16 -2.15 -10.19
CA GLY A 107 7.40 -2.21 -10.95
C GLY A 107 7.19 -2.82 -12.33
N GLN A 108 6.47 -3.94 -12.42
CA GLN A 108 6.16 -4.61 -13.69
C GLN A 108 5.19 -3.78 -14.55
N ARG A 109 4.15 -3.19 -13.93
CA ARG A 109 3.09 -2.51 -14.67
C ARG A 109 3.48 -1.12 -15.17
N TYR A 110 4.25 -0.37 -14.38
CA TYR A 110 4.52 1.05 -14.66
C TYR A 110 6.01 1.39 -14.76
N GLY A 111 6.92 0.42 -14.56
CA GLY A 111 8.36 0.71 -14.50
C GLY A 111 8.73 1.63 -13.34
N GLY A 112 7.92 1.66 -12.28
CA GLY A 112 8.11 2.54 -11.13
C GLY A 112 9.42 2.28 -10.38
N ARG A 113 10.05 3.34 -9.90
CA ARG A 113 11.21 3.26 -9.02
C ARG A 113 10.74 3.21 -7.57
N PHE A 114 11.41 2.41 -6.74
CA PHE A 114 11.11 2.28 -5.32
C PHE A 114 12.32 2.68 -4.49
N ALA A 115 12.09 3.46 -3.45
CA ALA A 115 13.13 3.66 -2.45
C ALA A 115 13.46 2.30 -1.79
N PRO A 116 14.75 2.03 -1.48
CA PRO A 116 15.10 0.85 -0.68
C PRO A 116 14.28 0.79 0.62
N PRO A 117 13.95 -0.40 1.16
CA PRO A 117 13.11 -0.51 2.36
C PRO A 117 13.61 0.32 3.55
N SER A 118 14.93 0.39 3.73
CA SER A 118 15.60 1.20 4.78
C SER A 118 15.38 2.70 4.64
N TYR A 119 15.03 3.19 3.45
CA TYR A 119 14.77 4.60 3.17
C TYR A 119 13.31 4.90 2.87
N SER A 120 12.46 3.87 2.73
CA SER A 120 11.03 4.02 2.43
C SER A 120 10.19 4.34 3.66
N ALA A 121 10.55 3.81 4.82
CA ALA A 121 9.87 4.13 6.08
C ALA A 121 10.39 5.46 6.66
N ASP A 122 9.63 6.07 7.56
CA ASP A 122 10.06 7.30 8.24
C ASP A 122 11.41 7.09 8.94
N ASN A 123 12.39 7.90 8.56
CA ASN A 123 13.75 7.85 9.08
C ASN A 123 14.42 9.23 9.00
N ALA A 124 15.53 9.41 9.71
CA ALA A 124 16.23 10.69 9.77
C ALA A 124 17.03 11.04 8.49
N VAL A 125 17.28 10.07 7.59
CA VAL A 125 18.16 10.26 6.43
C VAL A 125 17.61 11.30 5.47
N GLY A 126 16.30 11.24 5.19
CA GLY A 126 15.65 12.21 4.29
C GLY A 126 15.75 13.64 4.81
N ILE A 127 15.44 13.85 6.09
CA ILE A 127 15.53 15.17 6.73
C ILE A 127 16.98 15.65 6.81
N ALA A 128 17.92 14.79 7.22
CA ALA A 128 19.33 15.14 7.29
C ALA A 128 19.88 15.56 5.92
N TYR A 129 19.50 14.85 4.84
CA TYR A 129 19.91 15.19 3.49
C TYR A 129 19.29 16.51 3.01
N LEU A 130 18.01 16.77 3.28
CA LEU A 130 17.36 18.04 2.97
C LEU A 130 18.01 19.21 3.73
N CYS A 131 18.33 19.04 5.00
CA CYS A 131 19.06 20.04 5.79
C CYS A 131 20.45 20.33 5.20
N ARG A 132 21.19 19.28 4.78
CA ARG A 132 22.48 19.45 4.11
C ARG A 132 22.34 20.25 2.81
N LEU A 133 21.38 19.90 1.95
CA LEU A 133 21.12 20.62 0.70
C LEU A 133 20.75 22.10 0.94
N ALA A 134 19.99 22.39 2.00
CA ALA A 134 19.63 23.76 2.35
C ALA A 134 20.82 24.59 2.90
N GLN A 135 21.85 23.93 3.46
CA GLN A 135 23.08 24.59 3.93
C GLN A 135 24.13 24.74 2.84
N GLU A 136 24.14 23.86 1.84
CA GLU A 136 25.05 23.90 0.69
C GLU A 136 24.52 24.75 -0.49
N GLY A 137 23.29 25.25 -0.37
CA GLY A 137 22.71 26.31 -1.22
C GLY A 137 22.71 27.67 -0.53
#